data_AF-A0A0K6HXE8-F1
#
_entry.id   AF-A0A0K6HXE8-F1
#
_cell.length_a   1.000
_cell.length_b   1.000
_cell.length_c   1.000
_cell.angle_alpha   90.00
_cell.angle_beta   90.00
_cell.angle_gamma   90.00
#
_symmetry.space_group_name_H-M   'P 1'
#
loop_
_entity.id
_entity.type
_entity.pdbx_description
1 polymer ?
#
loop_
_entity_poly.entity_id
_entity_poly.type
_entity_poly.pdbx_seq_one_letter_code
_entity_poly.pdbx_strand_id
1 'polypeptide(L)'
;MFKSPLHHLSVMALVEGSSLIALVLLAVPLKYAADWPLGVKIVGPVHGALFIWATIALGVTLSRGQLTPLRGAGVFLASLVPFGGLWSHRMMRRQLAAS
;
A
#
# COMPACT_ATOMS: atom_id res chain seq x y z
N MET A 1 17.73 6.99 -0.27
CA MET A 1 17.97 6.27 -1.54
C MET A 1 17.62 4.80 -1.33
N PHE A 2 16.57 4.28 -1.98
CA PHE A 2 16.17 2.87 -1.80
C PHE A 2 17.23 1.95 -2.43
N LYS A 3 17.65 0.91 -1.70
CA LYS A 3 18.69 -0.03 -2.17
C LYS A 3 18.18 -0.99 -3.26
N SER A 4 16.88 -1.25 -3.31
CA SER A 4 16.26 -2.09 -4.35
C SER A 4 14.80 -1.70 -4.63
N PRO A 5 14.28 -1.98 -5.84
CA PRO A 5 12.87 -1.79 -6.17
C PRO A 5 11.92 -2.56 -5.23
N LEU A 6 12.27 -3.79 -4.86
CA LEU A 6 11.56 -4.54 -3.81
C LEU A 6 11.47 -3.81 -2.48
N HIS A 7 12.57 -3.20 -2.02
CA HIS A 7 12.57 -2.44 -0.77
C HIS A 7 11.69 -1.19 -0.89
N HIS A 8 11.73 -0.50 -2.03
CA HIS A 8 10.83 0.62 -2.29
C HIS A 8 9.36 0.17 -2.26
N LEU A 9 9.01 -0.89 -2.98
CA LEU A 9 7.65 -1.46 -2.97
C LEU A 9 7.21 -1.88 -1.57
N SER A 10 8.09 -2.47 -0.77
CA SER A 10 7.80 -2.84 0.61
C SER A 10 7.39 -1.64 1.45
N VAL A 11 8.15 -0.55 1.40
CA VAL A 11 7.82 0.68 2.13
C VAL A 11 6.53 1.30 1.59
N MET A 12 6.34 1.34 0.28
CA MET A 12 5.12 1.87 -0.33
C MET A 12 3.88 1.10 0.10
N ALA A 13 3.92 -0.24 0.12
CA ALA A 13 2.80 -1.06 0.58
C ALA A 13 2.45 -0.82 2.06
N LEU A 14 3.45 -0.50 2.90
CA LEU A 14 3.20 -0.15 4.30
C LEU A 14 2.52 1.22 4.42
N VAL A 15 3.04 2.23 3.71
CA VAL A 15 2.50 3.59 3.73
C VAL A 15 1.09 3.61 3.14
N GLU A 16 0.90 3.01 1.97
CA GLU A 16 -0.39 2.89 1.30
C GLU A 16 -1.40 2.11 2.17
N GLY A 17 -1.03 0.95 2.71
CA GLY A 17 -1.87 0.20 3.63
C GLY A 17 -2.25 0.97 4.89
N SER A 18 -1.32 1.74 5.47
CA SER A 18 -1.60 2.60 6.62
C SER A 18 -2.55 3.75 6.28
N SER A 19 -2.45 4.32 5.07
CA SER A 19 -3.34 5.37 4.60
C SER A 19 -4.77 4.87 4.38
N LEU A 20 -4.93 3.63 3.88
CA LEU A 20 -6.24 2.98 3.75
C LEU A 20 -6.87 2.72 5.11
N ILE A 21 -6.08 2.25 6.09
CA ILE A 21 -6.54 2.06 7.46
C ILE A 21 -6.99 3.40 8.06
N ALA A 22 -6.21 4.48 7.90
CA ALA A 22 -6.59 5.80 8.37
C ALA A 22 -7.87 6.32 7.68
N LEU A 23 -8.02 6.08 6.37
CA LEU A 23 -9.21 6.47 5.62
C LEU A 23 -10.46 5.74 6.14
N VAL A 24 -10.39 4.42 6.30
CA VAL A 24 -11.54 3.58 6.65
C VAL A 24 -11.87 3.63 8.13
N LEU A 25 -10.87 3.64 9.03
CA LEU A 25 -11.11 3.59 10.48
C LEU A 25 -11.20 4.96 11.14
N LEU A 26 -10.67 6.03 10.53
CA LEU A 26 -10.73 7.38 11.11
C LEU A 26 -11.60 8.29 10.27
N ALA A 27 -11.26 8.48 8.99
CA ALA A 27 -11.93 9.49 8.18
C ALA A 27 -13.41 9.16 7.91
N VAL A 28 -13.73 7.90 7.61
CA VAL A 28 -15.12 7.46 7.40
C VAL A 28 -15.96 7.56 8.67
N PRO A 29 -15.54 7.04 9.84
CA PRO A 29 -16.28 7.20 11.09
C PRO A 29 -16.47 8.66 11.49
N LEU A 30 -15.43 9.50 11.39
CA LEU A 30 -15.53 10.93 11.72
C LEU A 30 -16.50 11.67 10.80
N LYS A 31 -16.56 11.30 9.51
CA LYS A 31 -17.55 11.85 8.57
C LYS A 31 -18.98 11.60 9.05
N TYR A 32 -19.28 10.41 9.55
CA TYR A 32 -20.65 10.06 9.97
C TYR A 32 -20.96 10.44 11.42
N ALA A 33 -19.99 10.36 12.33
CA ALA A 33 -20.19 10.59 13.76
C ALA A 33 -20.08 12.07 14.16
N ALA A 34 -19.24 12.84 13.47
CA ALA A 34 -18.97 14.25 13.79
C ALA A 34 -19.36 15.20 12.64
N ASP A 35 -20.07 14.70 11.62
CA ASP A 35 -20.43 15.42 10.39
C ASP A 35 -19.24 16.19 9.77
N TRP A 36 -18.05 15.57 9.85
CA TRP A 36 -16.79 16.19 9.46
C TRP A 36 -16.23 15.55 8.17
N PRO A 37 -16.70 15.97 6.97
CA PRO A 37 -16.32 15.34 5.72
C PRO A 37 -14.90 15.66 5.25
N LEU A 38 -14.21 16.60 5.92
CA LEU A 38 -12.89 17.08 5.50
C LEU A 38 -11.84 15.97 5.53
N GLY A 39 -11.91 15.06 6.51
CA GLY A 39 -10.99 13.93 6.62
C GLY A 39 -11.01 13.05 5.37
N VAL A 40 -12.19 12.67 4.87
CA VAL A 40 -12.31 11.85 3.65
C VAL A 40 -11.87 12.64 2.41
N LYS A 41 -12.19 13.93 2.34
CA LYS A 41 -11.83 14.80 1.21
C LYS A 41 -10.32 15.00 1.05
N ILE A 42 -9.55 14.90 2.13
CA ILE A 42 -8.08 15.02 2.09
C ILE A 42 -7.43 13.64 2.01
N VAL A 43 -7.78 12.73 2.91
CA VAL A 43 -7.13 11.40 3.02
C VAL A 43 -7.47 10.54 1.80
N GLY A 44 -8.66 10.67 1.22
CA GLY A 44 -9.07 9.91 0.03
C GLY A 44 -8.14 10.15 -1.17
N PRO A 45 -7.97 11.40 -1.65
CA PRO A 45 -7.03 11.71 -2.72
C PRO A 45 -5.57 11.34 -2.40
N VAL A 46 -5.13 11.55 -1.15
CA VAL A 46 -3.78 11.17 -0.71
C VAL A 46 -3.58 9.66 -0.83
N HIS A 47 -4.53 8.87 -0.33
CA HIS A 47 -4.51 7.41 -0.45
C HIS A 47 -4.54 6.97 -1.93
N GLY A 48 -5.40 7.58 -2.76
CA GLY A 48 -5.45 7.29 -4.20
C GLY A 48 -4.12 7.54 -4.92
N ALA A 49 -3.43 8.65 -4.60
CA ALA A 49 -2.11 8.93 -5.13
C ALA A 49 -1.06 7.90 -4.68
N LEU A 50 -1.09 7.50 -3.40
CA LEU A 50 -0.23 6.45 -2.85
C LEU A 50 -0.48 5.10 -3.53
N PHE A 51 -1.74 4.75 -3.78
CA PHE A 51 -2.13 3.53 -4.46
C PHE A 51 -1.59 3.47 -5.90
N ILE A 52 -1.72 4.56 -6.65
CA ILE A 52 -1.16 4.64 -8.01
C ILE A 52 0.36 4.48 -7.97
N TRP A 53 1.04 5.18 -7.05
CA TRP A 53 2.49 5.09 -6.90
C TRP A 53 2.94 3.67 -6.52
N ALA A 54 2.27 3.03 -5.57
CA ALA A 54 2.55 1.66 -5.16
C ALA A 54 2.34 0.67 -6.33
N THR A 55 1.31 0.89 -7.15
CA THR A 55 1.03 0.07 -8.34
C THR A 55 2.13 0.23 -9.41
N ILE A 56 2.62 1.45 -9.64
CA ILE A 56 3.76 1.68 -10.54
C ILE A 56 5.03 0.99 -10.00
N ALA A 57 5.31 1.13 -8.70
CA ALA A 57 6.44 0.47 -8.05
C ALA A 57 6.33 -1.06 -8.15
N LEU A 58 5.11 -1.60 -8.06
CA LEU A 58 4.84 -3.02 -8.25
C LEU A 58 5.16 -3.46 -9.69
N GLY A 59 4.72 -2.70 -10.69
CA GLY A 59 5.03 -2.95 -12.10
C GLY A 59 6.54 -2.96 -12.38
N VAL A 60 7.29 -2.01 -11.80
CA VAL A 60 8.77 -1.97 -11.91
C VAL A 60 9.43 -3.16 -11.23
N THR A 61 8.89 -3.61 -10.10
CA THR A 61 9.43 -4.76 -9.36
C THR A 61 9.19 -6.07 -10.11
N LEU A 62 8.01 -6.21 -10.74
CA LEU A 62 7.67 -7.33 -11.61
C LEU A 62 8.53 -7.35 -12.88
N SER A 63 8.72 -6.20 -13.54
CA SER A 63 9.52 -6.13 -14.77
C SER A 63 11.00 -6.46 -14.55
N ARG A 64 11.50 -6.23 -13.33
CA ARG A 64 12.86 -6.61 -12.93
C ARG A 64 12.97 -8.06 -12.44
N GLY A 65 11.91 -8.85 -12.54
CA GLY A 65 11.90 -10.26 -12.14
C GLY A 65 12.07 -10.48 -10.63
N GLN A 66 11.95 -9.42 -9.82
CA GLN A 66 12.17 -9.50 -8.38
C GLN A 66 10.94 -10.02 -7.61
N LEU A 67 9.80 -10.08 -8.29
CA LEU A 67 8.57 -10.66 -7.77
C LEU A 67 7.94 -11.55 -8.84
N THR A 68 7.35 -12.67 -8.45
CA THR A 68 6.56 -13.50 -9.36
C THR A 68 5.20 -12.83 -9.64
N PRO A 69 4.61 -13.01 -10.84
CA PRO A 69 3.28 -12.47 -11.15
C PRO A 69 2.19 -12.82 -10.12
N LEU A 70 2.18 -14.05 -9.61
CA LEU A 70 1.21 -14.49 -8.60
C LEU A 70 1.33 -13.70 -7.28
N ARG A 71 2.56 -13.51 -6.80
CA ARG A 71 2.83 -12.65 -5.63
C ARG A 71 2.48 -11.19 -5.91
N GLY A 72 2.68 -10.72 -7.14
CA GLY A 72 2.33 -9.35 -7.54
C GLY A 72 0.83 -9.12 -7.50
N ALA A 73 0.05 -10.06 -8.04
CA ALA A 73 -1.40 -10.06 -7.91
C ALA A 73 -1.83 -10.09 -6.44
N GLY A 74 -1.16 -10.89 -5.60
CA GLY A 74 -1.39 -10.90 -4.15
C GLY A 74 -1.13 -9.53 -3.49
N VAL A 75 -0.05 -8.84 -3.85
CA VAL A 75 0.25 -7.48 -3.33
C VAL A 75 -0.82 -6.48 -3.76
N PHE A 76 -1.25 -6.52 -5.02
CA PHE A 76 -2.28 -5.63 -5.55
C PHE A 76 -3.66 -5.88 -4.94
N LEU A 77 -4.06 -7.14 -4.76
CA LEU A 77 -5.31 -7.46 -4.08
C LEU A 77 -5.27 -7.05 -2.61
N ALA A 78 -4.10 -7.21 -1.97
CA ALA A 78 -3.91 -6.82 -0.59
C ALA A 78 -3.92 -5.30 -0.37
N SER A 79 -3.59 -4.46 -1.37
CA SER A 79 -3.73 -3.01 -1.24
C SER A 79 -5.19 -2.54 -1.26
N LEU A 80 -6.13 -3.35 -1.74
CA LEU A 80 -7.57 -3.02 -1.72
C LEU A 80 -8.25 -3.34 -0.38
N VAL A 81 -7.59 -4.13 0.47
CA VAL A 81 -8.15 -4.60 1.74
C VAL A 81 -7.44 -3.90 2.89
N PRO A 82 -8.17 -3.37 3.89
CA PRO A 82 -7.56 -2.86 5.12
C PRO A 82 -6.60 -3.91 5.70
N PHE A 83 -5.44 -3.49 6.19
CA PHE A 83 -4.37 -4.37 6.70
C PHE A 83 -3.63 -5.23 5.66
N GLY A 84 -4.09 -5.34 4.42
CA GLY A 84 -3.40 -6.15 3.40
C GLY A 84 -2.02 -5.57 3.03
N GLY A 85 -1.83 -4.25 3.05
CA GLY A 85 -0.51 -3.62 2.92
C GLY A 85 0.51 -4.07 3.98
N LEU A 86 0.06 -4.37 5.21
CA LEU A 86 0.90 -4.89 6.30
C LEU A 86 1.39 -6.32 6.00
N TRP A 87 0.49 -7.15 5.44
CA TRP A 87 0.83 -8.49 4.98
C TRP A 87 1.84 -8.44 3.82
N SER A 88 1.58 -7.59 2.82
CA SER A 88 2.47 -7.37 1.67
C SER A 88 3.87 -6.93 2.10
N HIS A 89 3.98 -5.96 3.01
CA HIS A 89 5.27 -5.53 3.58
C HIS A 89 5.99 -6.69 4.30
N ARG A 90 5.28 -7.47 5.11
CA ARG A 90 5.88 -8.61 5.83
C ARG A 90 6.36 -9.71 4.87
N MET A 91 5.61 -9.97 3.79
CA MET A 91 6.03 -10.90 2.73
C MET A 91 7.29 -10.42 2.01
N MET A 92 7.35 -9.15 1.62
CA MET A 92 8.50 -8.58 0.89
C MET A 92 9.75 -8.48 1.76
N ARG A 93 9.60 -8.14 3.05
CA ARG A 93 10.71 -8.16 4.01
C ARG A 93 11.36 -9.55 4.16
N ARG A 94 10.56 -10.63 4.11
CA ARG A 94 11.10 -12.00 4.15
C ARG A 94 11.93 -12.32 2.90
N GLN A 95 11.50 -11.83 1.72
CA GLN A 95 12.24 -12.02 0.48
C GLN A 95 13.56 -11.23 0.48
N LEU A 96 13.53 -9.99 0.99
CA LEU A 96 14.74 -9.16 1.13
C LEU A 96 15.74 -9.73 2.14
N ALA A 97 15.30 -10.49 3.14
CA ALA A 97 16.19 -11.16 4.11
C ALA A 97 16.75 -12.49 3.61
N ALA A 98 16.17 -13.05 2.54
CA ALA A 98 16.57 -14.31 1.93
C ALA A 98 17.39 -14.13 0.62
N SER A 99 17.64 -12.88 0.23
CA SER A 99 18.45 -12.46 -0.93
C SER A 99 19.76 -11.85 -0.45
#